data_AF-A0A0D1A0F1-F1
#
_entry.id   AF-A0A0D1A0F1-F1
#
_cell.length_a   1.000
_cell.length_b   1.000
_cell.length_c   1.000
_cell.angle_alpha   90.00
_cell.angle_beta   90.00
_cell.angle_gamma   90.00
#
_symmetry.space_group_name_H-M   'P 1'
#
loop_
_entity.id
_entity.type
_entity.pdbx_description
1 polymer ?
#
loop_
_entity_poly.entity_id
_entity_poly.type
_entity_poly.pdbx_seq_one_letter_code
_entity_poly.pdbx_strand_id
1 'polypeptide(L)'
;MEKLFSFPLRMHVGAPDAPCVKEGQKVKRGECIAEPNGLGAKIHTSVSGIVEKVTDKEIIIKADEAQTTEFVKIKKCDNLVDTVFEAGIVGAGGAGFPTHIKLKSDNKDGYIIANCVECEPALHHNIKVIEETPELIINGVRYAMKATNSAKGYIAIKAKHPEAIASLEKALKGATDVEVKPLADLYPMGEERAIINAIFDKWLDVTQLPIEAKCIVMNAETLANITRAVEEGKPVIDKDITVIGKLKSGNKPNIFLQVPVGTPVKDLIEKSGGIDGEYGELVIGGPYTGKAGDIEKDAVTKISGGAIVTIPLPEYNGPLGLLVCACGANEERLKDVATKMNAKIAGVVDCKNIEYPKGKGNGPGKCKTPGE
;
A
#
# COMPACT_ATOMS: atom_id res chain seq x y z
N MET A 1 -15.89 -22.01 14.39
CA MET A 1 -14.94 -21.12 15.11
C MET A 1 -15.35 -19.71 14.78
N GLU A 2 -15.58 -18.90 15.82
CA GLU A 2 -15.95 -17.50 15.65
C GLU A 2 -14.78 -16.75 15.01
N LYS A 3 -15.00 -16.07 13.88
CA LYS A 3 -13.97 -15.30 13.18
C LYS A 3 -14.11 -13.83 13.52
N LEU A 4 -13.11 -13.30 14.22
CA LEU A 4 -13.02 -11.88 14.54
C LEU A 4 -12.21 -11.16 13.46
N PHE A 5 -12.71 -10.01 13.04
CA PHE A 5 -12.04 -9.10 12.12
C PHE A 5 -11.73 -7.79 12.85
N SER A 6 -10.47 -7.35 12.80
CA SER A 6 -10.04 -6.09 13.42
C SER A 6 -9.88 -5.01 12.36
N PHE A 7 -10.51 -3.86 12.60
CA PHE A 7 -10.40 -2.68 11.76
C PHE A 7 -9.75 -1.54 12.57
N PRO A 8 -8.41 -1.42 12.53
CA PRO A 8 -7.72 -0.26 13.07
C PRO A 8 -8.31 1.05 12.56
N LEU A 9 -8.58 2.00 13.46
CA LEU A 9 -9.11 3.32 13.12
C LEU A 9 -8.07 4.20 12.43
N ARG A 10 -6.80 3.80 12.40
CA ARG A 10 -5.73 4.50 11.69
C ARG A 10 -5.18 3.65 10.54
N MET A 11 -5.84 3.70 9.39
CA MET A 11 -5.39 3.07 8.14
C MET A 11 -4.86 4.09 7.10
N HIS A 12 -4.41 5.25 7.58
CA HIS A 12 -3.88 6.35 6.76
C HIS A 12 -2.95 7.25 7.56
N VAL A 13 -2.31 8.20 6.86
CA VAL A 13 -1.36 9.17 7.44
C VAL A 13 -1.97 10.05 8.54
N GLY A 14 -3.27 10.32 8.49
CA GLY A 14 -3.97 11.20 9.44
C GLY A 14 -4.13 10.66 10.86
N ALA A 15 -4.94 11.37 11.65
CA ALA A 15 -5.37 10.92 12.97
C ALA A 15 -6.33 9.71 12.84
N PRO A 16 -6.56 8.93 13.91
CA PRO A 16 -7.57 7.87 13.90
C PRO A 16 -8.97 8.39 13.54
N ASP A 17 -9.70 7.59 12.76
CA ASP A 17 -11.08 7.86 12.38
C ASP A 17 -12.04 7.74 13.57
N ALA A 18 -13.17 8.45 13.49
CA ALA A 18 -14.23 8.37 14.47
C ALA A 18 -15.19 7.22 14.09
N PRO A 19 -15.40 6.22 14.96
CA PRO A 19 -16.40 5.18 14.74
C PRO A 19 -17.80 5.77 14.55
N CYS A 20 -18.55 5.25 13.57
CA CYS A 20 -19.96 5.59 13.36
C CYS A 20 -20.92 4.43 13.66
N VAL A 21 -20.41 3.36 14.28
CA VAL A 21 -21.17 2.18 14.75
C VAL A 21 -21.01 1.97 16.25
N LYS A 22 -21.87 1.13 16.84
CA LYS A 22 -21.86 0.82 18.29
C LYS A 22 -21.75 -0.69 18.54
N GLU A 23 -21.22 -1.07 19.71
CA GLU A 23 -21.19 -2.47 20.15
C GLU A 23 -22.61 -3.09 20.12
N GLY A 24 -22.69 -4.34 19.66
CA GLY A 24 -23.94 -5.06 19.42
C GLY A 24 -24.66 -4.71 18.10
N GLN A 25 -24.20 -3.70 17.35
CA GLN A 25 -24.80 -3.34 16.06
C GLN A 25 -24.52 -4.43 15.00
N LYS A 26 -25.56 -4.83 14.27
CA LYS A 26 -25.41 -5.63 13.05
C LYS A 26 -24.93 -4.74 11.91
N VAL A 27 -23.92 -5.21 11.19
CA VAL A 27 -23.34 -4.52 10.04
C VAL A 27 -23.28 -5.46 8.83
N LYS A 28 -23.34 -4.89 7.64
CA LYS A 28 -23.19 -5.64 6.38
C LYS A 28 -21.85 -5.34 5.73
N ARG A 29 -21.26 -6.33 5.05
CA ARG A 29 -20.08 -6.12 4.19
C ARG A 29 -20.28 -4.89 3.28
N GLY A 30 -19.30 -4.00 3.25
CA GLY A 30 -19.37 -2.71 2.53
C GLY A 30 -19.95 -1.55 3.32
N GLU A 31 -20.55 -1.77 4.49
CA GLU A 31 -21.10 -0.69 5.33
C GLU A 31 -19.97 0.16 5.92
N CYS A 32 -20.15 1.48 5.92
CA CYS A 32 -19.20 2.42 6.55
C CYS A 32 -19.29 2.27 8.07
N ILE A 33 -18.15 2.09 8.72
CA ILE A 33 -18.04 1.87 10.17
C ILE A 33 -17.22 2.94 10.90
N ALA A 34 -16.43 3.74 10.18
CA ALA A 34 -15.76 4.91 10.74
C ALA A 34 -15.55 5.99 9.67
N GLU A 35 -15.59 7.24 10.09
CA GLU A 35 -15.35 8.41 9.23
C GLU A 35 -14.16 9.24 9.73
N PRO A 36 -13.38 9.83 8.81
CA PRO A 36 -12.21 10.61 9.19
C PRO A 36 -12.58 11.96 9.81
N ASN A 37 -11.88 12.32 10.87
CA ASN A 37 -11.88 13.67 11.40
C ASN A 37 -10.70 14.47 10.82
N GLY A 38 -10.94 15.14 9.68
CA GLY A 38 -9.92 15.91 8.96
C GLY A 38 -9.22 15.09 7.88
N LEU A 39 -7.88 15.04 7.92
CA LEU A 39 -7.08 14.28 6.95
C LEU A 39 -7.30 12.78 7.15
N GLY A 40 -7.96 12.09 6.23
CA GLY A 40 -8.20 10.65 6.35
C GLY A 40 -9.09 10.07 5.25
N ALA A 41 -9.58 8.85 5.43
CA ALA A 41 -10.47 8.18 4.47
C ALA A 41 -11.36 7.14 5.15
N LYS A 42 -12.67 7.17 4.85
CA LYS A 42 -13.70 6.33 5.48
C LYS A 42 -13.33 4.85 5.58
N ILE A 43 -13.63 4.21 6.70
CA ILE A 43 -13.41 2.78 6.90
C ILE A 43 -14.74 2.04 6.72
N HIS A 44 -14.70 0.96 5.95
CA HIS A 44 -15.86 0.10 5.69
C HIS A 44 -15.56 -1.30 6.21
N THR A 45 -16.57 -2.00 6.74
CA THR A 45 -16.40 -3.40 7.12
C THR A 45 -16.30 -4.27 5.88
N SER A 46 -15.39 -5.24 5.92
CA SER A 46 -15.24 -6.26 4.87
C SER A 46 -16.11 -7.49 5.12
N VAL A 47 -16.84 -7.56 6.23
CA VAL A 47 -17.66 -8.72 6.60
C VAL A 47 -19.03 -8.27 7.10
N SER A 48 -20.02 -9.14 6.93
CA SER A 48 -21.30 -9.03 7.63
C SER A 48 -21.19 -9.70 8.99
N GLY A 49 -21.79 -9.11 10.02
CA GLY A 49 -21.72 -9.64 11.36
C GLY A 49 -22.20 -8.68 12.43
N ILE A 50 -21.67 -8.83 13.64
CA ILE A 50 -22.00 -8.01 14.81
C ILE A 50 -20.73 -7.28 15.27
N VAL A 51 -20.84 -5.99 15.52
CA VAL A 51 -19.79 -5.20 16.16
C VAL A 51 -19.60 -5.72 17.57
N GLU A 52 -18.51 -6.43 17.80
CA GLU A 52 -18.18 -7.03 19.10
C GLU A 52 -17.64 -5.97 20.05
N LYS A 53 -16.75 -5.10 19.55
CA LYS A 53 -16.07 -4.10 20.37
C LYS A 53 -15.73 -2.83 19.58
N VAL A 54 -15.86 -1.68 20.23
CA VAL A 54 -15.40 -0.39 19.70
C VAL A 54 -14.44 0.24 20.71
N THR A 55 -13.22 0.57 20.27
CA THR A 55 -12.19 1.22 21.10
C THR A 55 -11.73 2.53 20.47
N ASP A 56 -10.79 3.22 21.13
CA ASP A 56 -10.09 4.38 20.58
C ASP A 56 -9.11 4.03 19.45
N LYS A 57 -8.80 2.74 19.26
CA LYS A 57 -7.80 2.26 18.30
C LYS A 57 -8.37 1.44 17.15
N GLU A 58 -9.43 0.69 17.38
CA GLU A 58 -9.98 -0.28 16.43
C GLU A 58 -11.45 -0.58 16.68
N ILE A 59 -12.11 -1.11 15.65
CA ILE A 59 -13.42 -1.76 15.70
C ILE A 59 -13.21 -3.25 15.46
N ILE A 60 -13.77 -4.11 16.32
CA ILE A 60 -13.73 -5.56 16.16
C ILE A 60 -15.12 -6.04 15.76
N ILE A 61 -15.20 -6.80 14.67
CA ILE A 61 -16.45 -7.38 14.17
C ILE A 61 -16.35 -8.90 14.25
N LYS A 62 -17.35 -9.50 14.89
CA LYS A 62 -17.59 -10.94 14.86
C LYS A 62 -18.37 -11.27 13.60
N ALA A 63 -17.71 -11.91 12.64
CA ALA A 63 -18.31 -12.25 11.36
C ALA A 63 -19.37 -13.34 11.50
N ASP A 64 -20.46 -13.22 10.73
CA ASP A 64 -21.43 -14.29 10.56
C ASP A 64 -20.77 -15.54 9.97
N GLU A 65 -21.25 -16.74 10.31
CA GLU A 65 -20.71 -18.01 9.79
C GLU A 65 -20.80 -18.09 8.26
N ALA A 66 -21.91 -17.60 7.70
CA ALA A 66 -22.13 -17.48 6.28
C ALA A 66 -21.82 -16.05 5.81
N GLN A 67 -20.85 -15.91 4.91
CA GLN A 67 -20.51 -14.66 4.25
C GLN A 67 -20.93 -14.70 2.78
N THR A 68 -21.28 -13.54 2.23
CA THR A 68 -21.59 -13.35 0.81
C THR A 68 -20.59 -12.40 0.16
N THR A 69 -20.41 -12.49 -1.15
CA THR A 69 -19.60 -11.53 -1.90
C THR A 69 -20.30 -10.19 -2.12
N GLU A 70 -21.63 -10.15 -1.99
CA GLU A 70 -22.42 -8.93 -2.06
C GLU A 70 -21.99 -7.91 -0.99
N PHE A 71 -22.01 -6.64 -1.37
CA PHE A 71 -21.61 -5.54 -0.51
C PHE A 71 -22.57 -4.35 -0.62
N VAL A 72 -22.66 -3.58 0.46
CA VAL A 72 -23.32 -2.27 0.44
C VAL A 72 -22.51 -1.34 -0.43
N LYS A 73 -23.14 -0.84 -1.51
CA LYS A 73 -22.50 0.12 -2.41
C LYS A 73 -22.35 1.48 -1.73
N ILE A 74 -21.27 2.17 -2.06
CA ILE A 74 -21.04 3.55 -1.64
C ILE A 74 -22.17 4.46 -2.12
N LYS A 75 -22.33 5.59 -1.42
CA LYS A 75 -23.26 6.63 -1.85
C LYS A 75 -22.90 7.11 -3.26
N LYS A 76 -23.90 7.22 -4.14
CA LYS A 76 -23.72 7.81 -5.47
C LYS A 76 -23.35 9.28 -5.33
N CYS A 77 -22.26 9.69 -5.98
CA CYS A 77 -21.73 11.05 -5.94
C CYS A 77 -21.76 11.70 -7.33
N ASP A 78 -21.75 13.03 -7.37
CA ASP A 78 -21.82 13.82 -8.61
C ASP A 78 -20.47 13.94 -9.31
N ASN A 79 -19.37 13.77 -8.57
CA ASN A 79 -18.01 13.87 -9.10
C ASN A 79 -17.12 12.73 -8.57
N LEU A 80 -15.99 12.53 -9.26
CA LEU A 80 -15.07 11.44 -8.96
C LEU A 80 -14.37 11.60 -7.59
N VAL A 81 -14.04 12.84 -7.20
CA VAL A 81 -13.34 13.10 -5.93
C VAL A 81 -14.19 12.62 -4.76
N ASP A 82 -15.49 12.92 -4.78
CA ASP A 82 -16.44 12.50 -3.76
C ASP A 82 -16.68 10.99 -3.79
N THR A 83 -16.78 10.37 -4.99
CA THR A 83 -16.83 8.91 -5.11
C THR A 83 -15.62 8.23 -4.46
N VAL A 84 -14.41 8.76 -4.68
CA VAL A 84 -13.16 8.25 -4.12
C VAL A 84 -13.09 8.45 -2.60
N PHE A 85 -13.63 9.57 -2.10
CA PHE A 85 -13.76 9.84 -0.67
C PHE A 85 -14.75 8.87 -0.01
N GLU A 86 -15.95 8.72 -0.58
CA GLU A 86 -17.00 7.81 -0.09
C GLU A 86 -16.54 6.36 -0.11
N ALA A 87 -15.75 5.93 -1.09
CA ALA A 87 -15.16 4.59 -1.11
C ALA A 87 -14.02 4.38 -0.09
N GLY A 88 -13.53 5.45 0.54
CA GLY A 88 -12.46 5.35 1.54
C GLY A 88 -11.11 4.96 0.92
N ILE A 89 -10.81 5.44 -0.28
CA ILE A 89 -9.58 5.06 -1.00
C ILE A 89 -8.37 5.82 -0.47
N VAL A 90 -7.31 5.07 -0.18
CA VAL A 90 -6.00 5.57 0.23
C VAL A 90 -4.91 5.11 -0.74
N GLY A 91 -3.74 5.75 -0.67
CA GLY A 91 -2.52 5.29 -1.33
C GLY A 91 -2.09 3.94 -0.76
N ALA A 92 -2.29 2.87 -1.53
CA ALA A 92 -2.05 1.48 -1.11
C ALA A 92 -0.55 1.12 -1.05
N GLY A 93 0.34 2.00 -1.53
CA GLY A 93 1.80 1.85 -1.43
C GLY A 93 2.40 2.07 -0.03
N GLY A 94 1.63 1.84 1.03
CA GLY A 94 2.12 1.83 2.42
C GLY A 94 1.82 3.09 3.24
N ALA A 95 2.00 4.30 2.69
CA ALA A 95 1.79 5.52 3.48
C ALA A 95 0.31 5.77 3.82
N GLY A 96 -0.63 5.33 2.97
CA GLY A 96 -2.05 5.56 3.19
C GLY A 96 -2.47 7.03 3.06
N PHE A 97 -1.87 7.79 2.14
CA PHE A 97 -2.32 9.16 1.88
C PHE A 97 -3.72 9.16 1.24
N PRO A 98 -4.69 9.98 1.68
CA PRO A 98 -6.04 9.96 1.12
C PRO A 98 -6.08 10.32 -0.37
N THR A 99 -6.60 9.41 -1.18
CA THR A 99 -6.51 9.52 -2.65
C THR A 99 -7.33 10.68 -3.19
N HIS A 100 -8.49 10.95 -2.59
CA HIS A 100 -9.36 12.06 -2.99
C HIS A 100 -8.65 13.42 -2.85
N ILE A 101 -7.69 13.58 -1.94
CA ILE A 101 -6.91 14.82 -1.80
C ILE A 101 -5.95 14.99 -2.98
N LYS A 102 -5.27 13.91 -3.42
CA LYS A 102 -4.42 13.99 -4.62
C LYS A 102 -5.25 14.39 -5.86
N LEU A 103 -6.46 13.84 -5.98
CA LEU A 103 -7.35 14.09 -7.11
C LEU A 103 -8.03 15.47 -7.12
N LYS A 104 -7.98 16.24 -6.02
CA LYS A 104 -8.45 17.63 -6.00
C LYS A 104 -7.54 18.58 -6.78
N SER A 105 -6.32 18.16 -7.12
CA SER A 105 -5.37 18.98 -7.86
C SER A 105 -5.82 19.14 -9.31
N ASP A 106 -6.02 20.38 -9.76
CA ASP A 106 -6.14 20.65 -11.19
C ASP A 106 -4.74 20.57 -11.82
N ASN A 107 -4.54 19.57 -12.67
CA ASN A 107 -3.29 19.25 -13.34
C ASN A 107 -3.47 19.33 -14.86
N LYS A 108 -4.11 20.41 -15.30
CA LYS A 108 -4.36 20.68 -16.72
C LYS A 108 -3.07 20.56 -17.54
N ASP A 109 -3.16 19.82 -18.65
CA ASP A 109 -2.05 19.51 -19.55
C ASP A 109 -0.90 18.71 -18.88
N GLY A 110 -1.15 18.13 -17.71
CA GLY A 110 -0.22 17.30 -16.97
C GLY A 110 -0.42 15.81 -17.19
N TYR A 111 0.19 15.03 -16.30
CA TYR A 111 0.34 13.59 -16.42
C TYR A 111 -0.14 12.85 -15.16
N ILE A 112 -0.87 11.75 -15.38
CA ILE A 112 -1.07 10.73 -14.35
C ILE A 112 -0.04 9.63 -14.57
N ILE A 113 0.64 9.20 -13.51
CA ILE A 113 1.59 8.09 -13.57
C ILE A 113 1.10 6.98 -12.63
N ALA A 114 0.74 5.84 -13.20
CA ALA A 114 0.55 4.60 -12.47
C ALA A 114 1.91 4.04 -12.07
N ASN A 115 2.19 4.03 -10.77
CA ASN A 115 3.33 3.36 -10.19
C ASN A 115 3.01 1.86 -10.05
N CYS A 116 3.45 1.12 -11.07
CA CYS A 116 3.36 -0.33 -11.20
C CYS A 116 4.73 -1.01 -11.02
N VAL A 117 5.67 -0.32 -10.36
CA VAL A 117 7.07 -0.76 -10.25
C VAL A 117 7.24 -1.92 -9.26
N GLU A 118 6.40 -1.98 -8.21
CA GLU A 118 6.49 -2.91 -7.07
C GLU A 118 7.94 -3.07 -6.59
N CYS A 119 8.44 -2.03 -5.92
CA CYS A 119 9.86 -1.93 -5.62
C CYS A 119 10.29 -2.75 -4.40
N GLU A 120 9.38 -3.04 -3.48
CA GLU A 120 9.65 -3.88 -2.31
C GLU A 120 9.98 -5.31 -2.76
N PRO A 121 11.19 -5.81 -2.48
CA PRO A 121 11.55 -7.18 -2.81
C PRO A 121 10.55 -8.16 -2.19
N ALA A 122 10.35 -9.29 -2.87
CA ALA A 122 9.45 -10.37 -2.46
C ALA A 122 7.95 -10.04 -2.47
N LEU A 123 7.52 -8.80 -2.75
CA LEU A 123 6.11 -8.49 -3.01
C LEU A 123 5.81 -8.66 -4.50
N HIS A 124 4.69 -9.32 -4.81
CA HIS A 124 4.31 -9.66 -6.19
C HIS A 124 2.82 -9.40 -6.49
N HIS A 125 2.04 -8.97 -5.49
CA HIS A 125 0.60 -8.81 -5.63
C HIS A 125 0.20 -7.78 -6.70
N ASN A 126 0.86 -6.61 -6.78
CA ASN A 126 0.53 -5.64 -7.83
C ASN A 126 0.84 -6.18 -9.23
N ILE A 127 1.98 -6.86 -9.40
CA ILE A 127 2.36 -7.47 -10.69
C ILE A 127 1.33 -8.52 -11.11
N LYS A 128 0.87 -9.35 -10.17
CA LYS A 128 -0.16 -10.36 -10.43
C LYS A 128 -1.48 -9.74 -10.91
N VAL A 129 -1.92 -8.64 -10.28
CA VAL A 129 -3.14 -7.91 -10.71
C VAL A 129 -2.98 -7.31 -12.10
N ILE A 130 -1.79 -6.81 -12.44
CA ILE A 130 -1.50 -6.25 -13.77
C ILE A 130 -1.51 -7.35 -14.84
N GLU A 131 -0.96 -8.53 -14.53
CA GLU A 131 -0.97 -9.67 -15.44
C GLU A 131 -2.41 -10.17 -15.70
N GLU A 132 -3.23 -10.28 -14.66
CA GLU A 132 -4.57 -10.87 -14.75
C GLU A 132 -5.67 -9.90 -15.15
N THR A 133 -5.60 -8.64 -14.70
CA THR A 133 -6.67 -7.63 -14.83
C THR A 133 -6.12 -6.23 -15.12
N PRO A 134 -5.30 -6.04 -16.18
CA PRO A 134 -4.68 -4.76 -16.52
C PRO A 134 -5.70 -3.62 -16.73
N GLU A 135 -6.93 -3.93 -17.16
CA GLU A 135 -8.00 -2.97 -17.41
C GLU A 135 -8.36 -2.17 -16.16
N LEU A 136 -8.26 -2.76 -14.96
CA LEU A 136 -8.53 -2.06 -13.72
C LEU A 136 -7.57 -0.89 -13.50
N ILE A 137 -6.28 -1.09 -13.81
CA ILE A 137 -5.26 -0.04 -13.69
C ILE A 137 -5.47 1.01 -14.77
N ILE A 138 -5.67 0.59 -16.03
CA ILE A 138 -5.84 1.50 -17.17
C ILE A 138 -7.07 2.40 -16.99
N ASN A 139 -8.21 1.83 -16.60
CA ASN A 139 -9.42 2.62 -16.33
C ASN A 139 -9.20 3.56 -15.14
N GLY A 140 -8.48 3.11 -14.11
CA GLY A 140 -8.15 3.92 -12.95
C GLY A 140 -7.31 5.15 -13.33
N VAL A 141 -6.33 4.97 -14.23
CA VAL A 141 -5.54 6.07 -14.82
C VAL A 141 -6.46 7.05 -15.55
N ARG A 142 -7.36 6.55 -16.41
CA ARG A 142 -8.30 7.40 -17.17
C ARG A 142 -9.25 8.18 -16.28
N TYR A 143 -9.78 7.56 -15.22
CA TYR A 143 -10.59 8.24 -14.23
C TYR A 143 -9.80 9.32 -13.51
N ALA A 144 -8.57 9.02 -13.05
CA ALA A 144 -7.70 10.01 -12.43
C ALA A 144 -7.35 11.17 -13.38
N MET A 145 -7.11 10.88 -14.67
CA MET A 145 -6.89 11.91 -15.70
C MET A 145 -8.10 12.83 -15.80
N LYS A 146 -9.31 12.27 -15.86
CA LYS A 146 -10.56 13.04 -15.92
C LYS A 146 -10.78 13.91 -14.67
N ALA A 147 -10.51 13.41 -13.47
CA ALA A 147 -10.65 14.22 -12.25
C ALA A 147 -9.70 15.42 -12.19
N THR A 148 -8.52 15.27 -12.78
CA THR A 148 -7.42 16.24 -12.65
C THR A 148 -7.17 17.04 -13.92
N ASN A 149 -7.99 16.86 -14.97
CA ASN A 149 -7.78 17.44 -16.30
C ASN A 149 -6.40 17.11 -16.92
N SER A 150 -5.78 16.00 -16.50
CA SER A 150 -4.49 15.59 -17.04
C SER A 150 -4.65 15.10 -18.49
N ALA A 151 -3.70 15.46 -19.35
CA ALA A 151 -3.78 15.18 -20.78
C ALA A 151 -3.34 13.76 -21.16
N LYS A 152 -2.43 13.15 -20.37
CA LYS A 152 -1.85 11.85 -20.71
C LYS A 152 -1.55 11.00 -19.47
N GLY A 153 -1.68 9.69 -19.62
CA GLY A 153 -1.34 8.69 -18.61
C GLY A 153 -0.05 7.95 -18.95
N TYR A 154 0.70 7.57 -17.92
CA TYR A 154 1.84 6.66 -18.03
C TYR A 154 1.70 5.51 -17.05
N ILE A 155 2.12 4.32 -17.46
CA ILE A 155 2.21 3.14 -16.59
C ILE A 155 3.68 2.79 -16.42
N ALA A 156 4.25 3.16 -15.28
CA ALA A 156 5.64 2.91 -14.92
C ALA A 156 5.80 1.50 -14.36
N ILE A 157 6.52 0.63 -15.06
CA ILE A 157 6.70 -0.78 -14.69
C ILE A 157 8.12 -1.22 -15.01
N LYS A 158 8.71 -2.12 -14.21
CA LYS A 158 10.08 -2.59 -14.48
C LYS A 158 10.11 -3.47 -15.73
N ALA A 159 11.12 -3.27 -16.58
CA ALA A 159 11.33 -4.04 -17.81
C ALA A 159 11.48 -5.56 -17.57
N LYS A 160 11.83 -5.98 -16.35
CA LYS A 160 11.91 -7.40 -15.97
C LYS A 160 10.57 -8.13 -15.91
N HIS A 161 9.43 -7.43 -16.07
CA HIS A 161 8.09 -8.01 -16.05
C HIS A 161 7.47 -8.04 -17.46
N PRO A 162 8.02 -8.84 -18.40
CA PRO A 162 7.56 -8.85 -19.78
C PRO A 162 6.10 -9.32 -19.91
N GLU A 163 5.66 -10.25 -19.06
CA GLU A 163 4.27 -10.75 -19.07
C GLU A 163 3.27 -9.66 -18.68
N ALA A 164 3.55 -8.91 -17.61
CA ALA A 164 2.74 -7.78 -17.17
C ALA A 164 2.70 -6.66 -18.23
N ILE A 165 3.84 -6.34 -18.85
CA ILE A 165 3.92 -5.36 -19.94
C ILE A 165 3.06 -5.79 -21.12
N ALA A 166 3.19 -7.06 -21.56
CA ALA A 166 2.40 -7.58 -22.66
C ALA A 166 0.90 -7.56 -22.35
N SER A 167 0.50 -7.84 -21.11
CA SER A 167 -0.90 -7.77 -20.68
C SER A 167 -1.44 -6.33 -20.77
N LEU A 168 -0.68 -5.34 -20.29
CA LEU A 168 -1.01 -3.91 -20.39
C LEU A 168 -1.14 -3.44 -21.85
N GLU A 169 -0.15 -3.74 -22.68
CA GLU A 169 -0.14 -3.34 -24.09
C GLU A 169 -1.32 -3.94 -24.86
N LYS A 170 -1.62 -5.22 -24.60
CA LYS A 170 -2.78 -5.91 -25.17
C LYS A 170 -4.10 -5.25 -24.73
N ALA A 171 -4.22 -4.88 -23.46
CA ALA A 171 -5.43 -4.22 -22.94
C ALA A 171 -5.61 -2.79 -23.46
N LEU A 172 -4.52 -2.08 -23.75
CA LEU A 172 -4.54 -0.74 -24.35
C LEU A 172 -5.02 -0.75 -25.80
N LYS A 173 -4.84 -1.85 -26.55
CA LYS A 173 -5.29 -2.00 -27.95
C LYS A 173 -4.89 -0.84 -28.87
N GLY A 174 -3.69 -0.28 -28.66
CA GLY A 174 -3.18 0.86 -29.44
C GLY A 174 -3.74 2.23 -29.04
N ALA A 175 -4.46 2.35 -27.92
CA ALA A 175 -4.87 3.63 -27.37
C ALA A 175 -3.65 4.51 -27.05
N THR A 176 -3.77 5.81 -27.31
CA THR A 176 -2.65 6.77 -27.19
C THR A 176 -2.75 7.66 -25.96
N ASP A 177 -3.84 7.58 -25.22
CA ASP A 177 -4.09 8.35 -24.00
C ASP A 177 -3.27 7.86 -22.82
N VAL A 178 -2.89 6.58 -22.81
CA VAL A 178 -2.06 5.94 -21.79
C VAL A 178 -0.91 5.17 -22.44
N GLU A 179 0.30 5.35 -21.94
CA GLU A 179 1.52 4.71 -22.48
C GLU A 179 2.25 3.90 -21.41
N VAL A 180 2.68 2.67 -21.75
CA VAL A 180 3.52 1.85 -20.86
C VAL A 180 4.97 2.33 -20.95
N LYS A 181 5.59 2.56 -19.79
CA LYS A 181 6.99 2.99 -19.66
C LYS A 181 7.79 1.92 -18.90
N PRO A 182 8.50 1.03 -19.62
CA PRO A 182 9.45 0.11 -19.02
C PRO A 182 10.60 0.88 -18.35
N LEU A 183 10.85 0.61 -17.08
CA LEU A 183 11.91 1.21 -16.26
C LEU A 183 13.01 0.18 -15.93
N ALA A 184 14.18 0.66 -15.53
CA ALA A 184 15.27 -0.19 -15.07
C ALA A 184 14.89 -0.97 -13.79
N ASP A 185 15.41 -2.19 -13.64
CA ASP A 185 15.23 -2.97 -12.40
C ASP A 185 16.19 -2.49 -11.30
N LEU A 186 15.87 -1.33 -10.74
CA LEU A 186 16.62 -0.70 -9.66
C LEU A 186 15.73 -0.46 -8.46
N TYR A 187 16.32 -0.48 -7.27
CA TYR A 187 15.69 0.04 -6.06
C TYR A 187 16.33 1.39 -5.73
N PRO A 188 15.56 2.44 -5.39
CA PRO A 188 14.10 2.51 -5.21
C PRO A 188 13.37 3.13 -6.42
N MET A 189 13.37 2.47 -7.60
CA MET A 189 12.71 3.00 -8.81
C MET A 189 11.19 3.29 -8.64
N GLY A 190 10.57 2.80 -7.57
CA GLY A 190 9.18 3.09 -7.21
C GLY A 190 8.97 4.41 -6.45
N GLU A 191 10.04 5.13 -6.08
CA GLU A 191 9.92 6.46 -5.47
C GLU A 191 9.44 7.47 -6.51
N GLU A 192 8.55 8.39 -6.11
CA GLU A 192 7.82 9.24 -7.06
C GLU A 192 8.71 10.16 -7.91
N ARG A 193 9.81 10.68 -7.35
CA ARG A 193 10.79 11.51 -8.08
C ARG A 193 11.71 10.65 -8.94
N ALA A 194 12.06 9.44 -8.49
CA ALA A 194 12.80 8.48 -9.30
C ALA A 194 12.02 8.12 -10.59
N ILE A 195 10.71 7.85 -10.48
CA ILE A 195 9.84 7.59 -11.63
C ILE A 195 9.78 8.80 -12.57
N ILE A 196 9.56 10.00 -12.02
CA ILE A 196 9.49 11.23 -12.83
C ILE A 196 10.80 11.45 -13.58
N ASN A 197 11.94 11.28 -12.91
CA ASN A 197 13.25 11.38 -13.56
C ASN A 197 13.42 10.32 -14.66
N ALA A 198 13.07 9.06 -14.39
CA ALA A 198 13.20 7.99 -15.36
C ALA A 198 12.32 8.16 -16.61
N ILE A 199 11.18 8.84 -16.51
CA ILE A 199 10.25 9.06 -17.64
C ILE A 199 10.55 10.38 -18.38
N PHE A 200 10.91 11.44 -17.66
CA PHE A 200 10.98 12.80 -18.19
C PHE A 200 12.38 13.43 -18.14
N ASP A 201 13.38 12.72 -17.62
CA ASP A 201 14.74 13.23 -17.39
C ASP A 201 14.73 14.54 -16.57
N LYS A 202 13.86 14.56 -15.54
CA LYS A 202 13.63 15.72 -14.69
C LYS A 202 13.73 15.33 -13.21
N TRP A 203 14.77 15.85 -12.55
CA TRP A 203 14.88 15.82 -11.11
C TRP A 203 14.00 16.87 -10.44
N LEU A 204 13.38 16.47 -9.33
CA LEU A 204 12.70 17.35 -8.39
C LEU A 204 13.55 17.46 -7.13
N ASP A 205 13.69 18.68 -6.61
CA ASP A 205 14.35 18.91 -5.32
C ASP A 205 13.60 18.16 -4.19
N VAL A 206 14.28 17.92 -3.07
CA VAL A 206 13.69 17.15 -1.96
C VAL A 206 12.45 17.81 -1.36
N THR A 207 12.32 19.13 -1.47
CA THR A 207 11.14 19.87 -1.00
C THR A 207 10.00 19.86 -2.01
N GLN A 208 10.29 19.57 -3.28
CA GLN A 208 9.30 19.65 -4.35
C GLN A 208 8.38 18.45 -4.37
N LEU A 209 7.16 18.68 -4.85
CA LEU A 209 6.12 17.67 -5.04
C LEU A 209 5.99 17.31 -6.53
N PRO A 210 5.53 16.09 -6.86
CA PRO A 210 5.28 15.65 -8.23
C PRO A 210 4.50 16.66 -9.11
N ILE A 211 3.57 17.41 -8.51
CA ILE A 211 2.74 18.38 -9.23
C ILE A 211 3.56 19.52 -9.85
N GLU A 212 4.75 19.81 -9.34
CA GLU A 212 5.68 20.79 -9.92
C GLU A 212 6.35 20.28 -11.21
N ALA A 213 6.33 18.97 -11.44
CA ALA A 213 6.61 18.35 -12.73
C ALA A 213 5.32 18.09 -13.55
N LYS A 214 4.19 18.68 -13.16
CA LYS A 214 2.85 18.38 -13.71
C LYS A 214 2.48 16.89 -13.61
N CYS A 215 3.00 16.19 -12.60
CA CYS A 215 2.81 14.75 -12.44
C CYS A 215 1.99 14.45 -11.19
N ILE A 216 1.07 13.49 -11.29
CA ILE A 216 0.42 12.86 -10.13
C ILE A 216 0.73 11.37 -10.17
N VAL A 217 1.52 10.91 -9.19
CA VAL A 217 1.93 9.50 -9.09
C VAL A 217 1.00 8.75 -8.14
N MET A 218 0.44 7.64 -8.63
CA MET A 218 -0.55 6.83 -7.92
C MET A 218 -0.20 5.34 -8.01
N ASN A 219 -0.29 4.61 -6.90
CA ASN A 219 -0.02 3.17 -6.88
C ASN A 219 -1.06 2.38 -7.72
N ALA A 220 -0.64 1.26 -8.31
CA ALA A 220 -1.47 0.38 -9.13
C ALA A 220 -2.80 -0.03 -8.47
N GLU A 221 -2.76 -0.53 -7.23
CA GLU A 221 -3.97 -0.97 -6.51
C GLU A 221 -4.86 0.20 -6.12
N THR A 222 -4.28 1.38 -5.83
CA THR A 222 -5.07 2.60 -5.64
C THR A 222 -5.89 2.93 -6.89
N LEU A 223 -5.30 2.80 -8.09
CA LEU A 223 -5.99 3.03 -9.36
C LEU A 223 -7.04 1.94 -9.63
N ALA A 224 -6.74 0.68 -9.35
CA ALA A 224 -7.71 -0.40 -9.44
C ALA A 224 -8.92 -0.16 -8.52
N ASN A 225 -8.69 0.35 -7.30
CA ASN A 225 -9.75 0.70 -6.36
C ASN A 225 -10.58 1.90 -6.83
N ILE A 226 -10.00 2.86 -7.57
CA ILE A 226 -10.77 3.93 -8.23
C ILE A 226 -11.75 3.31 -9.25
N THR A 227 -11.27 2.41 -10.10
CA THR A 227 -12.12 1.71 -11.09
C THR A 227 -13.28 0.99 -10.41
N ARG A 228 -13.01 0.17 -9.39
CA ARG A 228 -14.05 -0.56 -8.64
C ARG A 228 -15.05 0.36 -7.97
N ALA A 229 -14.60 1.49 -7.40
CA ALA A 229 -15.50 2.47 -6.80
C ALA A 229 -16.42 3.13 -7.84
N VAL A 230 -15.89 3.47 -9.01
CA VAL A 230 -16.66 4.14 -10.07
C VAL A 230 -17.63 3.20 -10.77
N GLU A 231 -17.18 2.00 -11.13
CA GLU A 231 -17.93 1.08 -11.99
C GLU A 231 -18.89 0.20 -11.17
N GLU A 232 -18.48 -0.23 -9.97
CA GLU A 232 -19.25 -1.17 -9.15
C GLU A 232 -19.90 -0.50 -7.92
N GLY A 233 -19.43 0.69 -7.54
CA GLY A 233 -19.77 1.31 -6.26
C GLY A 233 -19.10 0.62 -5.08
N LYS A 234 -17.96 -0.06 -5.31
CA LYS A 234 -17.29 -0.88 -4.30
C LYS A 234 -16.40 -0.01 -3.37
N PRO A 235 -16.64 -0.02 -2.05
CA PRO A 235 -15.71 0.60 -1.09
C PRO A 235 -14.41 -0.22 -0.96
N VAL A 236 -13.36 0.36 -0.38
CA VAL A 236 -12.12 -0.39 -0.09
C VAL A 236 -12.34 -1.31 1.11
N ILE A 237 -12.78 -2.53 0.81
CA ILE A 237 -13.05 -3.60 1.78
C ILE A 237 -12.17 -4.82 1.58
N ASP A 238 -11.42 -4.88 0.48
CA ASP A 238 -10.49 -5.96 0.18
C ASP A 238 -9.10 -5.40 -0.15
N LYS A 239 -8.07 -6.20 0.12
CA LYS A 239 -6.67 -5.86 -0.08
C LYS A 239 -5.94 -7.01 -0.80
N ASP A 240 -5.12 -6.65 -1.78
CA ASP A 240 -4.21 -7.60 -2.41
C ASP A 240 -2.91 -7.67 -1.57
N ILE A 241 -2.43 -8.87 -1.24
CA ILE A 241 -1.30 -9.05 -0.31
C ILE A 241 -0.41 -10.24 -0.69
N THR A 242 0.90 -10.11 -0.48
CA THR A 242 1.86 -11.21 -0.62
C THR A 242 2.30 -11.75 0.74
N VAL A 243 2.24 -13.07 0.92
CA VAL A 243 2.73 -13.78 2.10
C VAL A 243 3.92 -14.64 1.71
N ILE A 244 5.06 -14.47 2.37
CA ILE A 244 6.31 -15.15 1.98
C ILE A 244 7.25 -15.30 3.18
N GLY A 245 8.28 -16.11 3.01
CA GLY A 245 9.38 -16.26 3.96
C GLY A 245 9.47 -17.68 4.48
N LYS A 246 9.73 -17.83 5.77
CA LYS A 246 9.95 -19.10 6.45
C LYS A 246 8.64 -19.86 6.68
N LEU A 247 8.08 -20.39 5.59
CA LEU A 247 6.78 -21.06 5.53
C LEU A 247 6.93 -22.52 5.06
N LYS A 248 6.02 -23.41 5.49
CA LYS A 248 6.04 -24.82 5.06
C LYS A 248 5.71 -25.03 3.59
N SER A 249 5.06 -24.05 2.94
CA SER A 249 4.85 -24.03 1.48
C SER A 249 6.14 -23.74 0.69
N GLY A 250 7.24 -23.44 1.37
CA GLY A 250 8.53 -23.09 0.77
C GLY A 250 8.67 -21.59 0.53
N ASN A 251 9.72 -21.22 -0.21
CA ASN A 251 10.14 -19.82 -0.37
C ASN A 251 9.45 -19.09 -1.54
N LYS A 252 8.44 -19.69 -2.17
CA LYS A 252 7.68 -19.01 -3.25
C LYS A 252 6.68 -18.03 -2.63
N PRO A 253 6.44 -16.86 -3.26
CA PRO A 253 5.43 -15.93 -2.80
C PRO A 253 4.02 -16.56 -2.87
N ASN A 254 3.27 -16.52 -1.77
CA ASN A 254 1.84 -16.82 -1.74
C ASN A 254 1.07 -15.53 -1.96
N ILE A 255 0.45 -15.38 -3.13
CA ILE A 255 -0.24 -14.14 -3.52
C ILE A 255 -1.74 -14.35 -3.28
N PHE A 256 -2.32 -13.47 -2.46
CA PHE A 256 -3.76 -13.45 -2.21
C PHE A 256 -4.34 -12.16 -2.75
N LEU A 257 -5.30 -12.29 -3.67
CA LEU A 257 -6.03 -11.16 -4.22
C LEU A 257 -7.37 -11.01 -3.50
N GLN A 258 -7.77 -9.76 -3.29
CA GLN A 258 -9.04 -9.35 -2.69
C GLN A 258 -9.30 -10.03 -1.32
N VAL A 259 -8.29 -10.03 -0.44
CA VAL A 259 -8.46 -10.49 0.94
C VAL A 259 -9.27 -9.48 1.72
N PRO A 260 -10.33 -9.87 2.46
CA PRO A 260 -11.10 -8.96 3.27
C PRO A 260 -10.21 -8.19 4.27
N VAL A 261 -10.31 -6.86 4.27
CA VAL A 261 -9.63 -6.01 5.26
C VAL A 261 -10.07 -6.41 6.67
N GLY A 262 -9.14 -6.49 7.61
CA GLY A 262 -9.35 -6.96 8.97
C GLY A 262 -9.19 -8.47 9.16
N THR A 263 -8.89 -9.21 8.08
CA THR A 263 -8.46 -10.62 8.18
C THR A 263 -7.21 -10.72 9.07
N PRO A 264 -7.17 -11.60 10.07
CA PRO A 264 -5.95 -11.85 10.85
C PRO A 264 -4.78 -12.28 9.95
N VAL A 265 -3.60 -11.71 10.17
CA VAL A 265 -2.40 -12.08 9.39
C VAL A 265 -2.03 -13.55 9.59
N LYS A 266 -2.25 -14.06 10.81
CA LYS A 266 -2.11 -15.49 11.14
C LYS A 266 -2.88 -16.40 10.20
N ASP A 267 -4.13 -16.06 9.86
CA ASP A 267 -4.95 -16.87 8.97
C ASP A 267 -4.33 -17.00 7.57
N LEU A 268 -3.68 -15.94 7.08
CA LEU A 268 -3.00 -15.97 5.78
C LEU A 268 -1.70 -16.78 5.84
N ILE A 269 -0.98 -16.72 6.95
CA ILE A 269 0.21 -17.55 7.19
C ILE A 269 -0.17 -19.04 7.24
N GLU A 270 -1.23 -19.39 7.97
CA GLU A 270 -1.73 -20.77 8.03
C GLU A 270 -2.23 -21.26 6.68
N LYS A 271 -2.95 -20.43 5.92
CA LYS A 271 -3.32 -20.74 4.51
C LYS A 271 -2.10 -20.94 3.60
N SER A 272 -0.98 -20.31 3.95
CA SER A 272 0.30 -20.47 3.26
C SER A 272 1.11 -21.66 3.79
N GLY A 273 0.49 -22.59 4.53
CA GLY A 273 1.10 -23.80 5.08
C GLY A 273 1.61 -23.66 6.52
N GLY A 274 1.50 -22.47 7.12
CA GLY A 274 2.03 -22.19 8.46
C GLY A 274 3.55 -21.98 8.46
N ILE A 275 4.07 -21.56 9.61
CA ILE A 275 5.50 -21.27 9.81
C ILE A 275 6.31 -22.58 9.81
N ASP A 276 7.45 -22.56 9.12
CA ASP A 276 8.39 -23.69 9.10
C ASP A 276 9.46 -23.59 10.18
N GLY A 277 9.15 -24.11 11.37
CA GLY A 277 10.08 -24.15 12.51
C GLY A 277 10.19 -22.82 13.23
N GLU A 278 11.39 -22.49 13.71
CA GLU A 278 11.68 -21.21 14.35
C GLU A 278 11.80 -20.09 13.32
N TYR A 279 11.33 -18.90 13.69
CA TYR A 279 11.36 -17.70 12.87
C TYR A 279 11.91 -16.52 13.67
N GLY A 280 12.37 -15.47 12.98
CA GLY A 280 12.92 -14.28 13.62
C GLY A 280 11.82 -13.29 14.01
N GLU A 281 11.13 -12.76 13.01
CA GLU A 281 10.01 -11.85 13.21
C GLU A 281 9.00 -11.93 12.07
N LEU A 282 7.82 -11.37 12.31
CA LEU A 282 6.88 -11.01 11.26
C LEU A 282 7.18 -9.59 10.80
N VAL A 283 7.27 -9.36 9.49
CA VAL A 283 7.34 -8.02 8.90
C VAL A 283 6.06 -7.75 8.13
N ILE A 284 5.34 -6.69 8.51
CA ILE A 284 4.19 -6.18 7.77
C ILE A 284 4.66 -5.11 6.79
N GLY A 285 4.39 -5.32 5.50
CA GLY A 285 4.92 -4.53 4.39
C GLY A 285 6.00 -5.29 3.63
N GLY A 286 6.92 -4.55 3.00
CA GLY A 286 8.07 -5.11 2.30
C GLY A 286 9.33 -5.13 3.18
N PRO A 287 10.41 -5.77 2.73
CA PRO A 287 11.62 -5.93 3.55
C PRO A 287 12.38 -4.62 3.78
N TYR A 288 12.21 -3.59 2.95
CA TYR A 288 12.93 -2.32 3.14
C TYR A 288 12.15 -1.31 3.99
N THR A 289 10.84 -1.21 3.80
CA THR A 289 10.00 -0.20 4.49
C THR A 289 9.00 -0.78 5.49
N GLY A 290 8.89 -2.10 5.57
CA GLY A 290 8.00 -2.79 6.47
C GLY A 290 8.42 -2.67 7.94
N LYS A 291 7.45 -2.95 8.82
CA LYS A 291 7.62 -2.85 10.27
C LYS A 291 7.49 -4.22 10.92
N ALA A 292 8.16 -4.39 12.05
CA ALA A 292 7.93 -5.56 12.90
C ALA A 292 6.45 -5.64 13.29
N GLY A 293 5.86 -6.81 13.08
CA GLY A 293 4.49 -7.13 13.39
C GLY A 293 4.36 -8.16 14.52
N ASP A 294 3.13 -8.38 14.95
CA ASP A 294 2.73 -9.38 15.93
C ASP A 294 1.70 -10.33 15.28
N ILE A 295 2.09 -11.59 15.11
CA ILE A 295 1.29 -12.58 14.39
C ILE A 295 -0.10 -12.80 15.00
N GLU A 296 -0.24 -12.63 16.31
CA GLU A 296 -1.50 -12.89 17.02
C GLU A 296 -2.43 -11.66 17.04
N LYS A 297 -1.90 -10.47 16.72
CA LYS A 297 -2.64 -9.20 16.83
C LYS A 297 -2.84 -8.50 15.50
N ASP A 298 -1.92 -8.63 14.57
CA ASP A 298 -1.98 -7.89 13.31
C ASP A 298 -3.06 -8.44 12.38
N ALA A 299 -3.75 -7.50 11.74
CA ALA A 299 -4.75 -7.74 10.74
C ALA A 299 -4.39 -7.05 9.42
N VAL A 300 -4.90 -7.57 8.32
CA VAL A 300 -4.78 -6.94 6.99
C VAL A 300 -5.46 -5.57 7.02
N THR A 301 -4.77 -4.54 6.57
CA THR A 301 -5.30 -3.18 6.46
C THR A 301 -5.31 -2.73 5.01
N LYS A 302 -5.90 -1.55 4.73
CA LYS A 302 -5.87 -0.94 3.40
C LYS A 302 -4.47 -0.62 2.86
N ILE A 303 -3.46 -0.60 3.73
CA ILE A 303 -2.08 -0.28 3.39
C ILE A 303 -1.13 -1.49 3.47
N SER A 304 -1.66 -2.68 3.78
CA SER A 304 -0.86 -3.90 3.90
C SER A 304 -0.42 -4.43 2.53
N GLY A 305 0.86 -4.29 2.17
CA GLY A 305 1.41 -4.86 0.93
C GLY A 305 1.95 -6.28 1.08
N GLY A 306 2.39 -6.67 2.28
CA GLY A 306 2.96 -7.98 2.52
C GLY A 306 2.97 -8.41 3.97
N ALA A 307 3.13 -9.71 4.19
CA ALA A 307 3.42 -10.33 5.47
C ALA A 307 4.58 -11.31 5.28
N ILE A 308 5.74 -10.98 5.85
CA ILE A 308 6.99 -11.72 5.65
C ILE A 308 7.40 -12.36 6.97
N VAL A 309 7.47 -13.68 6.99
CA VAL A 309 8.00 -14.43 8.13
C VAL A 309 9.50 -14.61 7.92
N THR A 310 10.34 -13.96 8.72
CA THR A 310 11.80 -14.04 8.53
C THR A 310 12.37 -15.35 9.07
N ILE A 311 13.54 -15.74 8.57
CA ILE A 311 14.40 -16.68 9.31
C ILE A 311 14.78 -16.08 10.69
N PRO A 312 15.23 -16.90 11.65
CA PRO A 312 15.90 -16.39 12.83
C PRO A 312 16.99 -15.40 12.44
N LEU A 313 16.99 -14.22 13.07
CA LEU A 313 17.96 -13.20 12.75
C LEU A 313 19.35 -13.65 13.21
N PRO A 314 20.41 -13.49 12.40
CA PRO A 314 21.73 -13.96 12.76
C PRO A 314 22.26 -13.17 13.96
N GLU A 315 22.87 -13.86 14.92
CA GLU A 315 23.56 -13.20 16.03
C GLU A 315 24.88 -12.57 15.56
N TYR A 316 25.18 -11.36 16.04
CA TYR A 316 26.43 -10.67 15.77
C TYR A 316 26.94 -9.94 17.01
N ASN A 317 27.93 -10.52 17.70
CA ASN A 317 28.45 -9.96 18.96
C ASN A 317 29.52 -8.85 18.78
N GLY A 318 29.78 -8.42 17.54
CA GLY A 318 30.77 -7.40 17.21
C GLY A 318 30.22 -5.96 17.18
N PRO A 319 31.09 -4.96 16.94
CA PRO A 319 30.66 -3.59 16.71
C PRO A 319 29.93 -3.46 15.36
N LEU A 320 28.67 -3.02 15.38
CA LEU A 320 27.86 -2.81 14.19
C LEU A 320 27.66 -1.32 13.91
N GLY A 321 28.02 -0.87 12.70
CA GLY A 321 27.66 0.46 12.22
C GLY A 321 26.31 0.43 11.49
N LEU A 322 25.44 1.40 11.77
CA LEU A 322 24.16 1.54 11.09
C LEU A 322 24.22 2.67 10.07
N LEU A 323 23.83 2.37 8.82
CA LEU A 323 23.70 3.35 7.74
C LEU A 323 22.22 3.65 7.48
N VAL A 324 21.76 4.84 7.88
CA VAL A 324 20.38 5.29 7.67
C VAL A 324 20.22 5.77 6.23
N CYS A 325 19.24 5.22 5.52
CA CYS A 325 18.94 5.59 4.14
C CYS A 325 17.49 6.10 4.03
N ALA A 326 17.29 7.23 3.34
CA ALA A 326 15.94 7.76 3.08
C ALA A 326 15.10 6.83 2.22
N CYS A 327 15.74 5.94 1.46
CA CYS A 327 15.08 4.99 0.58
C CYS A 327 14.73 3.68 1.27
N GLY A 328 15.06 3.46 2.54
CA GLY A 328 14.88 2.17 3.20
C GLY A 328 14.52 2.32 4.68
N ALA A 329 15.06 1.43 5.50
CA ALA A 329 14.79 1.41 6.93
C ALA A 329 15.28 2.71 7.61
N ASN A 330 14.42 3.26 8.48
CA ASN A 330 14.79 4.38 9.33
C ASN A 330 15.69 3.90 10.49
N GLU A 331 16.26 4.86 11.23
CA GLU A 331 17.15 4.57 12.36
C GLU A 331 16.49 3.66 13.41
N GLU A 332 15.23 3.91 13.74
CA GLU A 332 14.46 3.10 14.71
C GLU A 332 14.42 1.63 14.30
N ARG A 333 14.06 1.36 13.05
CA ARG A 333 13.98 0.01 12.52
C ARG A 333 15.35 -0.67 12.44
N LEU A 334 16.40 0.05 12.04
CA LEU A 334 17.76 -0.48 12.02
C LEU A 334 18.25 -0.85 13.43
N LYS A 335 17.95 -0.01 14.42
CA LYS A 335 18.26 -0.29 15.83
C LYS A 335 17.50 -1.50 16.35
N ASP A 336 16.21 -1.60 16.06
CA ASP A 336 15.38 -2.75 16.42
C ASP A 336 15.94 -4.07 15.87
N VAL A 337 16.28 -4.11 14.57
CA VAL A 337 16.93 -5.30 13.97
C VAL A 337 18.27 -5.59 14.61
N ALA A 338 19.12 -4.59 14.83
CA ALA A 338 20.42 -4.77 15.48
C ALA A 338 20.28 -5.32 16.91
N THR A 339 19.30 -4.85 17.68
CA THR A 339 19.00 -5.38 19.01
C THR A 339 18.56 -6.84 18.94
N LYS A 340 17.68 -7.21 18.00
CA LYS A 340 17.26 -8.59 17.79
C LYS A 340 18.40 -9.52 17.33
N MET A 341 19.42 -8.97 16.69
CA MET A 341 20.67 -9.67 16.32
C MET A 341 21.70 -9.72 17.45
N ASN A 342 21.37 -9.24 18.65
CA ASN A 342 22.31 -9.10 19.78
C ASN A 342 23.57 -8.26 19.46
N ALA A 343 23.45 -7.29 18.54
CA ALA A 343 24.55 -6.50 18.05
C ALA A 343 24.85 -5.27 18.91
N LYS A 344 26.14 -4.99 19.12
CA LYS A 344 26.59 -3.76 19.79
C LYS A 344 26.71 -2.64 18.76
N ILE A 345 25.75 -1.73 18.75
CA ILE A 345 25.77 -0.58 17.86
C ILE A 345 26.95 0.33 18.22
N ALA A 346 27.90 0.48 17.29
CA ALA A 346 29.11 1.28 17.45
C ALA A 346 28.95 2.71 16.93
N GLY A 347 28.01 2.93 16.01
CA GLY A 347 27.72 4.25 15.45
C GLY A 347 26.54 4.22 14.49
N VAL A 348 25.93 5.37 14.29
CA VAL A 348 24.85 5.57 13.32
C VAL A 348 25.25 6.73 12.42
N VAL A 349 25.24 6.50 11.12
CA VAL A 349 25.52 7.53 10.12
C VAL A 349 24.43 7.57 9.09
N ASP A 350 24.17 8.77 8.61
CA ASP A 350 23.24 9.01 7.53
C ASP A 350 23.94 8.78 6.19
N CYS A 351 23.22 8.22 5.21
CA CYS A 351 23.67 8.20 3.83
C CYS A 351 24.00 9.63 3.37
N LYS A 352 25.12 9.83 2.67
CA LYS A 352 25.52 11.16 2.16
C LYS A 352 24.47 11.86 1.27
N ASN A 353 23.53 11.09 0.71
CA ASN A 353 22.47 11.58 -0.16
C ASN A 353 21.17 11.89 0.57
N ILE A 354 21.08 11.72 1.90
CA ILE A 354 19.88 12.12 2.64
C ILE A 354 19.90 13.60 2.94
N GLU A 355 18.75 14.23 2.74
CA GLU A 355 18.43 15.56 3.27
C GLU A 355 17.22 15.47 4.18
N TYR A 356 17.17 16.35 5.17
CA TYR A 356 16.03 16.47 6.07
C TYR A 356 15.34 17.83 5.84
N PRO A 357 14.33 17.92 4.96
CA PRO A 357 13.70 19.18 4.60
C PRO A 357 13.12 19.96 5.80
N LYS A 358 12.76 19.26 6.88
CA LYS A 358 12.21 19.83 8.11
C LYS A 358 13.21 19.85 9.28
N GLY A 359 14.46 19.45 9.04
CA GLY A 359 15.46 19.17 10.07
C GLY A 359 15.42 17.71 10.55
N LYS A 360 16.58 17.17 10.94
CA LYS A 360 16.69 15.79 11.43
C LYS A 360 15.87 15.61 12.71
N GLY A 361 15.04 14.57 12.75
CA GLY A 361 14.09 14.32 13.84
C GLY A 361 12.71 14.99 13.67
N ASN A 362 12.56 15.91 12.72
CA ASN A 362 11.31 16.65 12.47
C ASN A 362 10.57 16.19 11.20
N GLY A 363 10.72 14.91 10.85
CA GLY A 363 10.10 14.30 9.66
C GLY A 363 11.01 13.28 8.97
N PRO A 364 10.51 12.60 7.92
CA PRO A 364 11.31 11.67 7.15
C PRO A 364 12.39 12.42 6.36
N GLY A 365 13.57 11.82 6.27
CA GLY A 365 14.58 12.27 5.32
C GLY A 365 14.20 11.87 3.89
N LYS A 366 14.75 12.58 2.91
CA LYS A 366 14.56 12.32 1.48
C LYS A 366 15.90 12.17 0.80
N CYS A 367 16.01 11.23 -0.14
CA CYS A 367 17.21 11.07 -0.94
C CYS A 367 17.28 12.18 -2.00
N LYS A 368 18.45 12.77 -2.25
CA LYS A 368 18.64 13.74 -3.35
C LYS A 368 18.35 13.09 -4.70
N THR A 369 18.92 11.90 -4.93
CA THR A 369 18.89 11.19 -6.22
C THR A 369 18.46 9.72 -6.02
N PRO A 370 17.20 9.44 -5.66
CA PRO A 370 16.72 8.06 -5.49
C PRO A 370 16.83 7.25 -6.80
N GLY A 371 17.66 6.20 -6.81
CA GLY A 371 17.80 5.30 -7.96
C GLY A 371 19.01 5.58 -8.86
N GLU A 372 19.89 6.51 -8.47
CA GLU A 372 21.20 6.78 -9.10
C GLU A 372 22.39 6.31 -8.23
#